data_AF-A0A9E5WHN6-F1
#
_entry.id   AF-A0A9E5WHN6-F1
#
_cell.length_a   1.000
_cell.length_b   1.000
_cell.length_c   1.000
_cell.angle_alpha   90.00
_cell.angle_beta   90.00
_cell.angle_gamma   90.00
#
_symmetry.space_group_name_H-M   'P 1'
#
loop_
_entity.id
_entity.type
_entity.pdbx_description
1 polymer ?
#
loop_
_entity_poly.entity_id
_entity_poly.type
_entity_poly.pdbx_seq_one_letter_code
_entity_poly.pdbx_strand_id
1 'polypeptide(L)' 'MTNNLIRLSVRSVAEETVEKLNYLRSVTRLPMGALVEDAVAALWEQHVDEGFELPDFDYDNAA' A
#
# COMPACT_ATOMS: atom_id res chain seq x y z
N MET A 1 -10.65 0.22 -17.86
CA MET A 1 -10.01 -0.66 -16.86
C MET A 1 -10.88 -0.65 -15.63
N THR A 2 -11.46 -1.79 -15.28
CA THR A 2 -12.31 -1.92 -14.10
C THR A 2 -11.40 -1.84 -12.88
N ASN A 3 -11.56 -0.79 -12.05
CA ASN A 3 -10.76 -0.61 -10.84
C ASN A 3 -11.29 -1.59 -9.77
N ASN A 4 -10.90 -2.87 -9.89
CA ASN A 4 -11.32 -3.90 -8.96
C ASN A 4 -10.62 -3.67 -7.61
N LEU A 5 -11.33 -3.03 -6.68
CA LEU A 5 -10.83 -2.83 -5.33
C LEU A 5 -10.94 -4.14 -4.54
N ILE A 6 -9.80 -4.64 -4.08
CA ILE A 6 -9.73 -5.80 -3.18
C ILE A 6 -9.78 -5.29 -1.73
N ARG A 7 -10.68 -5.85 -0.93
CA ARG A 7 -10.74 -5.54 0.50
C ARG A 7 -9.66 -6.33 1.25
N LEU A 8 -8.69 -5.62 1.80
CA LEU A 8 -7.66 -6.20 2.67
C LEU A 8 -8.03 -6.02 4.15
N SER A 9 -7.82 -7.07 4.95
CA SER A 9 -7.85 -6.99 6.42
C SER A 9 -6.47 -7.32 6.96
N VAL A 10 -5.94 -6.45 7.83
CA VAL A 10 -4.61 -6.63 8.42
C VAL A 10 -4.77 -7.26 9.80
N ARG A 11 -4.02 -8.33 10.07
CA ARG A 11 -4.09 -9.05 11.35
C ARG A 11 -3.59 -8.21 12.52
N SER A 12 -2.45 -7.54 12.35
CA SER A 12 -1.79 -6.78 13.40
C SER A 12 -0.97 -5.65 12.79
N VAL A 13 -1.03 -4.47 13.41
CA VAL A 13 -0.25 -3.28 13.07
C VAL A 13 0.24 -2.66 14.37
N ALA A 14 1.44 -2.10 14.40
CA ALA A 14 1.94 -1.36 15.56
C ALA A 14 1.01 -0.18 15.88
N GLU A 15 0.77 0.08 17.17
CA GLU A 15 -0.09 1.17 17.63
C GLU A 15 0.37 2.53 17.07
N GLU A 16 1.67 2.81 17.14
CA GLU A 16 2.28 4.03 16.60
C GLU A 16 1.99 4.21 15.09
N THR A 17 1.97 3.12 14.31
CA THR A 17 1.64 3.19 12.88
C THR A 17 0.16 3.55 12.68
N VAL A 18 -0.74 3.02 13.52
CA VAL A 18 -2.17 3.38 13.49
C VAL A 18 -2.36 4.86 13.81
N GLU A 19 -1.66 5.38 14.81
CA GLU A 19 -1.69 6.80 15.17
C GLU A 19 -1.21 7.69 14.01
N LYS A 20 -0.06 7.35 13.40
CA LYS A 20 0.48 8.05 12.23
C LYS A 20 -0.49 8.04 11.05
N LEU A 21 -1.11 6.90 10.75
CA LEU A 21 -2.11 6.78 9.68
C LEU A 21 -3.34 7.65 9.96
N ASN A 22 -3.85 7.66 11.19
CA ASN A 22 -4.97 8.51 11.58
C ASN A 22 -4.63 10.00 11.45
N TYR A 23 -3.44 10.40 11.87
CA TYR A 23 -2.96 11.77 11.70
C TYR A 23 -2.90 12.15 10.21
N LEU A 24 -2.24 11.33 9.38
CA LEU A 24 -2.11 11.57 7.94
C LEU A 24 -3.49 11.71 7.27
N ARG A 25 -4.42 10.80 7.56
CA ARG A 25 -5.80 10.88 7.06
C ARG A 25 -6.48 12.20 7.42
N SER A 26 -6.23 12.71 8.64
CA SER A 26 -6.85 13.96 9.10
C SER A 26 -6.34 15.18 8.34
N VAL A 27 -5.07 15.20 7.94
CA VAL A 27 -4.44 16.35 7.26
C VAL A 27 -4.53 16.28 5.73
N THR A 28 -4.51 15.08 5.15
CA THR A 28 -4.56 14.90 3.68
C THR A 28 -5.97 14.70 3.14
N ARG A 29 -6.95 14.36 3.99
CA ARG A 29 -8.31 13.93 3.61
C ARG A 29 -8.35 12.69 2.69
N LEU A 30 -7.25 11.97 2.54
CA LEU A 30 -7.19 10.73 1.76
C LEU A 30 -7.80 9.56 2.56
N PRO A 31 -8.44 8.59 1.88
CA PRO A 31 -8.85 7.35 2.54
C PRO A 31 -7.62 6.51 2.93
N MET A 32 -7.77 5.63 3.93
CA MET A 32 -6.64 4.78 4.36
C MET A 32 -6.09 3.90 3.23
N GLY A 33 -6.94 3.47 2.29
CA GLY A 33 -6.49 2.71 1.12
C GLY A 33 -5.45 3.50 0.31
N ALA A 34 -5.73 4.76 0.00
CA ALA A 34 -4.81 5.61 -0.77
C ALA A 34 -3.49 5.86 -0.02
N LEU A 35 -3.55 6.09 1.30
CA LEU A 35 -2.32 6.24 2.10
C LEU A 35 -1.45 4.98 2.10
N VAL A 36 -2.08 3.80 2.11
CA VAL A 36 -1.38 2.52 2.02
C VAL A 36 -0.83 2.29 0.61
N GLU A 37 -1.59 2.62 -0.43
CA GLU A 37 -1.13 2.54 -1.83
C GLU A 37 0.10 3.43 -2.06
N ASP A 38 0.07 4.69 -1.59
CA ASP A 38 1.20 5.61 -1.70
C ASP A 38 2.43 5.08 -0.94
N ALA A 39 2.24 4.53 0.26
CA ALA A 39 3.33 3.96 1.05
C ALA A 39 3.93 2.71 0.37
N VAL A 40 3.10 1.85 -0.21
CA VAL A 40 3.55 0.68 -0.96
C VAL A 40 4.29 1.09 -2.22
N ALA A 41 3.80 2.10 -2.96
CA ALA A 41 4.47 2.62 -4.14
C ALA A 41 5.86 3.17 -3.81
N ALA A 42 5.98 3.96 -2.74
CA ALA A 42 7.28 4.48 -2.29
C ALA A 42 8.26 3.37 -1.87
N LEU A 43 7.77 2.36 -1.15
CA LEU A 43 8.59 1.19 -0.79
C LEU A 43 9.01 0.38 -2.03
N TRP A 44 8.12 0.29 -3.03
CA TRP A 44 8.40 -0.40 -4.27
C TRP A 44 9.45 0.30 -5.12
N GLU A 45 9.32 1.61 -5.30
CA GLU A 45 10.33 2.43 -5.98
C GLU A 45 11.70 2.29 -5.32
N GLN A 46 11.76 2.40 -3.98
CA GLN A 46 13.00 2.19 -3.25
C GLN A 46 13.61 0.79 -3.49
N HIS A 47 12.78 -0.26 -3.49
CA HIS A 47 13.24 -1.62 -3.75
C HIS A 47 13.85 -1.78 -5.15
N VAL A 48 13.23 -1.17 -6.15
CA VAL A 48 13.75 -1.15 -7.53
C VAL A 48 15.05 -0.35 -7.63
N ASP A 49 15.12 0.81 -6.97
CA ASP A 49 16.29 1.69 -6.97
C ASP A 49 17.51 1.03 -6.29
N GLU A 50 17.27 0.17 -5.30
CA GLU A 50 18.30 -0.64 -4.65
C GLU A 50 18.78 -1.81 -5.54
N GLY A 51 18.15 -2.02 -6.70
CA GLY A 51 18.56 -2.99 -7.72
C GLY A 51 18.08 -4.42 -7.45
N PHE A 52 17.07 -4.60 -6.59
CA PHE A 52 16.48 -5.91 -6.36
C PHE A 52 15.67 -6.37 -7.58
N GLU A 53 15.73 -7.68 -7.87
CA GLU A 53 14.95 -8.28 -8.94
C GLU A 53 13.46 -8.22 -8.61
N LEU A 54 12.66 -7.73 -9.57
CA LEU A 54 11.22 -7.72 -9.43
C LEU A 54 10.68 -9.15 -9.61
N PRO A 55 9.78 -9.61 -8.73
CA PRO A 55 9.07 -10.86 -8.95
C PRO A 55 8.27 -10.79 -10.25
N ASP A 56 8.21 -11.90 -10.97
CA ASP A 56 7.35 -12.05 -12.13
C ASP A 56 5.89 -12.18 -11.65
N PHE A 57 5.21 -11.03 -11.56
CA PHE A 57 3.81 -10.99 -11.18
C PHE A 57 2.94 -11.38 -12.37
N ASP A 58 2.34 -12.57 -12.31
CA ASP A 58 1.27 -12.95 -13.21
C ASP A 58 -0.04 -12.26 -12.80
N TYR A 59 -0.20 -11.03 -13.29
CA TYR A 59 -1.41 -10.23 -13.06
C TYR A 59 -2.66 -10.77 -13.76
N ASP A 60 -2.54 -11.81 -14.59
CA ASP A 60 -3.67 -12.42 -15.32
C ASP A 60 -4.37 -13.55 -14.52
N ASN A 61 -3.80 -14.02 -13.40
CA ASN A 61 -4.34 -15.15 -12.61
C ASN A 61 -4.82 -14.81 -11.18
N ALA A 62 -4.92 -13.54 -10.79
CA ALA A 62 -5.48 -13.15 -9.50
C ALA A 62 -7.03 -13.12 -9.54
N ALA A 63 -7.64 -14.31 -9.52
CA ALA A 63 -9.09 -14.52 -9.37
C ALA A 63 -9.51 -14.68 -7.90
#